data_AF-A0A6J7Q953-F1
#
_entry.id   AF-A0A6J7Q953-F1
#
_cell.length_a   1.000
_cell.length_b   1.000
_cell.length_c   1.000
_cell.angle_alpha   90.00
_cell.angle_beta   90.00
_cell.angle_gamma   90.00
#
_symmetry.space_group_name_H-M   'P 1'
#
loop_
_entity.id
_entity.type
_entity.pdbx_description
1 polymer ?
#
loop_
_entity_poly.entity_id
_entity_poly.type
_entity_poly.pdbx_seq_one_letter_code
_entity_poly.pdbx_strand_id
1 'polypeptide(L)'
;MAAVISKLTGYPFKTADSKFAAQGTLDRMVRAHAGLKSASVTLYKIANDMRWLGSGPRTGLMEMIFPSNEPGSSIMPGKVNPTQAEAMMMVCIQIMSSDVAVQMGGAEGNFELNAFRPILINNYLHSALIMADMCDHFREFMIEGAQLNKPQLQANIEKSVMMVTALSPIIGYDKASVIAHYAIDNNLTLKQAALKNGVTEELFDRVVVPINMTHPDGAAPKATAKKATAKKATARKTPAARPTKSQTTS
;
A
#
# COMPACT_ATOMS: atom_id res chain seq x y z
N MET A 1 29.34 22.25 -20.05
CA MET A 1 28.57 22.28 -18.78
C MET A 1 27.83 20.98 -18.48
N ALA A 2 26.87 20.51 -19.30
CA ALA A 2 26.09 19.29 -19.01
C ALA A 2 26.93 18.01 -18.76
N ALA A 3 27.98 17.78 -19.56
CA ALA A 3 28.91 16.66 -19.36
C ALA A 3 29.67 16.75 -18.03
N VAL A 4 30.02 17.97 -17.59
CA VAL A 4 30.69 18.21 -16.29
C VAL A 4 29.73 17.88 -15.15
N ILE A 5 28.48 18.36 -15.22
CA ILE A 5 27.45 18.04 -14.21
C ILE A 5 27.19 16.53 -14.14
N SER A 6 27.12 15.85 -15.30
CA SER A 6 26.95 14.40 -15.34
C SER A 6 28.08 13.66 -14.63
N LYS A 7 29.33 14.08 -14.87
CA LYS A 7 30.51 13.50 -14.22
C LYS A 7 30.49 13.73 -12.70
N LEU A 8 30.07 14.91 -12.24
CA LEU A 8 30.05 15.26 -10.82
C LEU A 8 28.92 14.57 -10.04
N THR A 9 27.77 14.35 -10.68
CA THR A 9 26.56 13.85 -10.01
C THR A 9 26.32 12.36 -10.24
N GLY A 10 26.94 11.75 -11.26
CA GLY A 10 26.68 10.38 -11.68
C GLY A 10 25.38 10.18 -12.47
N TYR A 11 24.59 11.24 -12.69
CA TYR A 11 23.34 11.19 -13.46
C TYR A 11 23.54 11.67 -14.90
N PRO A 12 22.78 11.14 -15.88
CA PRO A 12 22.97 11.44 -17.30
C PRO A 12 22.36 12.79 -17.72
N PHE A 13 22.94 13.90 -17.27
CA PHE A 13 22.51 15.25 -17.64
C PHE A 13 22.85 15.57 -19.10
N LYS A 14 21.84 16.01 -19.85
CA LYS A 14 22.00 16.53 -21.22
C LYS A 14 21.61 18.00 -21.31
N THR A 15 22.17 18.70 -22.29
CA THR A 15 21.71 20.05 -22.63
C THR A 15 20.30 19.98 -23.20
N ALA A 16 19.45 20.98 -22.93
CA ALA A 16 18.10 21.01 -23.49
C ALA A 16 18.14 21.22 -25.01
N ASP A 17 17.35 20.46 -25.77
CA ASP A 17 17.32 20.55 -27.23
C ASP A 17 16.91 21.96 -27.70
N SER A 18 15.89 22.55 -27.06
CA SER A 18 15.52 23.96 -27.21
C SER A 18 15.82 24.75 -25.93
N LYS A 19 16.63 25.81 -26.05
CA LYS A 19 16.93 26.73 -24.95
C LYS A 19 15.78 27.69 -24.67
N PHE A 20 15.07 28.12 -25.71
CA PHE A 20 13.87 28.95 -25.59
C PHE A 20 12.81 28.24 -24.75
N ALA A 21 12.49 26.97 -25.08
CA ALA A 21 11.51 26.21 -24.31
C ALA A 21 11.96 25.99 -22.85
N ALA A 22 13.25 25.71 -22.61
CA ALA A 22 13.77 25.51 -21.26
C ALA A 22 13.77 26.78 -20.39
N GLN A 23 13.82 27.96 -21.01
CA GLN A 23 13.76 29.24 -20.31
C GLN A 23 12.32 29.76 -20.17
N GLY A 24 11.53 29.70 -21.24
CA GLY A 24 10.16 30.22 -21.30
C GLY A 24 9.09 29.35 -20.62
N THR A 25 9.36 28.05 -20.41
CA THR A 25 8.38 27.11 -19.83
C THR A 25 8.95 26.31 -18.67
N LEU A 26 8.06 25.75 -17.84
CA LEU A 26 8.41 24.87 -16.73
C LEU A 26 7.69 23.51 -16.79
N ASP A 27 7.24 23.08 -17.97
CA ASP A 27 6.45 21.86 -18.18
C ASP A 27 7.08 20.59 -17.60
N ARG A 28 8.41 20.51 -17.61
CA ARG A 28 9.14 19.35 -17.05
C ARG A 28 8.95 19.27 -15.53
N MET A 29 8.94 20.40 -14.83
CA MET A 29 8.69 20.46 -13.39
C MET A 29 7.21 20.18 -13.09
N VAL A 30 6.29 20.71 -13.89
CA VAL A 30 4.86 20.42 -13.78
C VAL A 30 4.59 18.92 -13.92
N ARG A 31 5.15 18.27 -14.95
CA ARG A 31 5.03 16.82 -15.14
C ARG A 31 5.70 16.01 -14.03
N ALA A 32 6.86 16.45 -13.56
CA ALA A 32 7.54 15.77 -12.45
C ALA A 32 6.67 15.80 -11.19
N HIS A 33 6.09 16.95 -10.85
CA HIS A 33 5.20 17.07 -9.70
C HIS A 33 3.89 16.29 -9.87
N ALA A 34 3.33 16.24 -11.09
CA ALA A 34 2.17 15.41 -11.37
C ALA A 34 2.42 13.92 -11.06
N GLY A 35 3.64 13.44 -11.26
CA GLY A 35 4.06 12.10 -10.83
C GLY A 35 3.96 11.90 -9.31
N LEU A 36 4.41 12.87 -8.52
CA LEU A 36 4.27 12.86 -7.05
C LEU A 36 2.79 12.89 -6.63
N LYS A 37 1.96 13.71 -7.28
CA LYS A 37 0.51 13.71 -7.05
C LYS A 37 -0.12 12.35 -7.34
N SER A 38 0.22 11.71 -8.45
CA SER A 38 -0.31 10.37 -8.78
C SER A 38 0.09 9.32 -7.74
N ALA A 39 1.34 9.37 -7.26
CA ALA A 39 1.78 8.51 -6.16
C ALA A 39 1.01 8.80 -4.86
N SER A 40 0.75 10.07 -4.54
CA SER A 40 0.02 10.44 -3.32
C SER A 40 -1.43 9.96 -3.31
N VAL A 41 -2.11 9.92 -4.46
CA VAL A 41 -3.45 9.30 -4.56
C VAL A 41 -3.41 7.82 -4.16
N THR A 42 -2.40 7.09 -4.64
CA THR A 42 -2.22 5.66 -4.33
C THR A 42 -1.91 5.45 -2.85
N LEU A 43 -0.95 6.21 -2.32
CA LEU A 43 -0.53 6.13 -0.92
C LEU A 43 -1.66 6.51 0.05
N TYR A 44 -2.46 7.53 -0.29
CA TYR A 44 -3.61 7.93 0.50
C TYR A 44 -4.61 6.78 0.65
N LYS A 45 -4.93 6.07 -0.44
CA LYS A 45 -5.82 4.91 -0.41
C LYS A 45 -5.24 3.80 0.46
N ILE A 46 -3.97 3.45 0.26
CA ILE A 46 -3.30 2.39 1.04
C ILE A 46 -3.34 2.74 2.53
N ALA A 47 -2.94 3.95 2.92
CA ALA A 47 -2.97 4.38 4.32
C ALA A 47 -4.40 4.35 4.90
N ASN A 48 -5.40 4.80 4.12
CA ASN A 48 -6.78 4.80 4.56
C ASN A 48 -7.34 3.39 4.76
N ASP A 49 -7.06 2.45 3.86
CA ASP A 49 -7.44 1.05 4.02
C ASP A 49 -6.80 0.46 5.27
N MET A 50 -5.49 0.69 5.45
CA MET A 50 -4.74 0.13 6.59
C MET A 50 -5.35 0.59 7.92
N ARG A 51 -5.62 1.90 8.11
CA ARG A 51 -6.24 2.38 9.35
C ARG A 51 -7.64 1.80 9.59
N TRP A 52 -8.42 1.54 8.54
CA TRP A 52 -9.74 0.91 8.67
C TRP A 52 -9.61 -0.56 9.05
N LEU A 53 -8.71 -1.31 8.40
CA LEU A 53 -8.46 -2.72 8.71
C LEU A 53 -8.00 -2.94 10.15
N GLY A 54 -7.28 -1.98 10.75
CA GLY A 54 -6.90 -2.02 12.17
C GLY A 54 -7.82 -1.29 13.13
N SER A 55 -8.97 -0.77 12.68
CA SER A 55 -9.92 -0.09 13.57
C SER A 55 -10.49 -1.06 14.62
N GLY A 56 -10.51 -0.68 15.89
CA GLY A 56 -10.85 -1.60 16.97
C GLY A 56 -10.58 -1.04 18.37
N PRO A 57 -10.42 -1.90 19.40
CA PRO A 57 -10.27 -3.36 19.30
C PRO A 57 -11.59 -4.15 19.27
N ARG A 58 -12.75 -3.53 19.56
CA ARG A 58 -14.05 -4.25 19.67
C ARG A 58 -15.16 -3.78 18.74
N THR A 59 -15.13 -2.51 18.35
CA THR A 59 -16.23 -1.86 17.60
C THR A 59 -15.77 -1.35 16.23
N GLY A 60 -14.73 -1.96 15.67
CA GLY A 60 -14.22 -1.71 14.32
C GLY A 60 -14.03 -3.03 13.56
N LEU A 61 -13.24 -3.01 12.49
CA LEU A 61 -12.97 -4.21 11.67
C LEU A 61 -12.00 -5.19 12.34
N MET A 62 -10.94 -4.67 12.97
CA MET A 62 -9.91 -5.41 13.70
C MET A 62 -9.34 -6.62 12.93
N GLU A 63 -9.23 -6.52 11.60
CA GLU A 63 -8.68 -7.55 10.72
C GLU A 63 -7.15 -7.57 10.74
N MET A 64 -6.55 -6.41 10.99
CA MET A 64 -5.11 -6.20 11.12
C MET A 64 -4.76 -5.71 12.52
N ILE A 65 -3.62 -6.15 13.05
CA ILE A 65 -3.03 -5.68 14.31
C ILE A 65 -1.74 -4.96 13.94
N PHE A 66 -1.65 -3.67 14.30
CA PHE A 66 -0.49 -2.84 14.01
C PHE A 66 0.45 -2.71 15.21
N PRO A 67 1.75 -2.42 14.97
CA PRO A 67 2.68 -2.04 16.02
C PRO A 67 2.15 -0.86 16.85
N SER A 68 2.43 -0.86 18.16
CA SER A 68 2.18 0.28 19.04
C SER A 68 3.47 1.05 19.23
N ASN A 69 3.59 2.22 18.60
CA ASN A 69 4.83 3.03 18.65
C ASN A 69 4.77 4.10 19.73
N GLU A 70 3.59 4.67 19.96
CA GLU A 70 3.36 5.70 20.96
C GLU A 70 2.96 5.09 22.32
N PRO A 71 3.28 5.76 23.45
CA PRO A 71 2.86 5.32 24.76
C PRO A 71 1.33 5.26 24.85
N GLY A 72 0.79 4.05 25.00
CA GLY A 72 -0.63 3.86 25.30
C GLY A 72 -0.97 4.26 26.74
N SER A 73 -2.24 4.61 26.99
CA SER A 73 -2.72 4.77 28.36
C SER A 73 -3.01 3.41 28.99
N SER A 74 -2.51 3.17 30.20
CA SER A 74 -2.77 1.91 30.93
C SER A 74 -4.26 1.66 31.20
N ILE A 75 -5.10 2.70 31.22
CA ILE A 75 -6.55 2.60 31.36
C ILE A 75 -7.27 2.22 30.04
N MET A 76 -6.58 2.29 28.89
CA MET A 76 -7.13 2.00 27.56
C MET A 76 -6.37 0.84 26.89
N PRO A 77 -6.42 -0.39 27.44
CA PRO A 77 -5.70 -1.52 26.88
C PRO A 77 -6.21 -1.87 25.47
N GLY A 78 -5.26 -2.12 24.56
CA GLY A 78 -5.54 -2.48 23.17
C GLY A 78 -5.93 -1.32 22.25
N LYS A 79 -6.00 -0.08 22.76
CA LYS A 79 -6.16 1.10 21.90
C LYS A 79 -4.81 1.46 21.28
N VAL A 80 -4.71 1.29 19.96
CA VAL A 80 -3.58 1.75 19.15
C VAL A 80 -4.12 2.68 18.07
N ASN A 81 -3.66 3.93 18.07
CA ASN A 81 -4.04 4.89 17.03
C ASN A 81 -3.16 4.65 15.79
N PRO A 82 -3.71 4.73 14.57
CA PRO A 82 -2.97 4.53 13.34
C PRO A 82 -2.20 5.80 12.91
N THR A 83 -1.36 6.34 13.79
CA THR A 83 -0.69 7.65 13.65
C THR A 83 0.11 7.77 12.34
N GLN A 84 0.78 6.69 11.93
CA GLN A 84 1.55 6.66 10.69
C GLN A 84 0.66 6.76 9.45
N ALA A 85 -0.53 6.15 9.46
CA ALA A 85 -1.50 6.30 8.38
C ALA A 85 -2.09 7.71 8.35
N GLU A 86 -2.38 8.29 9.51
CA GLU A 86 -2.85 9.68 9.63
C GLU A 86 -1.82 10.66 9.07
N ALA A 87 -0.55 10.50 9.42
CA ALA A 87 0.56 11.29 8.89
C ALA A 87 0.72 11.14 7.37
N MET A 88 0.67 9.90 6.85
CA MET A 88 0.70 9.64 5.41
C MET A 88 -0.43 10.33 4.66
N MET A 89 -1.65 10.30 5.20
CA MET A 89 -2.80 10.99 4.59
C MET A 89 -2.61 12.52 4.58
N MET A 90 -2.10 13.11 5.67
CA MET A 90 -1.79 14.55 5.72
C MET A 90 -0.71 14.94 4.70
N VAL A 91 0.36 14.16 4.59
CA VAL A 91 1.41 14.33 3.57
C VAL A 91 0.83 14.26 2.16
N CYS A 92 -0.03 13.28 1.89
CA CYS A 92 -0.66 13.14 0.58
C CYS A 92 -1.54 14.34 0.22
N ILE A 93 -2.31 14.88 1.17
CA ILE A 93 -3.11 16.10 1.00
C ILE A 93 -2.20 17.29 0.69
N GLN A 94 -1.10 17.44 1.43
CA GLN A 94 -0.12 18.52 1.20
C GLN A 94 0.50 18.47 -0.20
N ILE A 95 0.78 17.27 -0.72
CA ILE A 95 1.33 17.11 -2.07
C ILE A 95 0.26 17.44 -3.13
N MET A 96 -0.98 17.00 -2.94
CA MET A 96 -2.07 17.33 -3.85
C MET A 96 -2.36 18.83 -3.89
N SER A 97 -2.23 19.54 -2.76
CA SER A 97 -2.40 20.99 -2.71
C SER A 97 -1.21 21.74 -3.32
N SER A 98 0.03 21.31 -3.05
CA SER A 98 1.24 21.85 -3.68
C SER A 98 1.21 21.73 -5.21
N ASP A 99 0.58 20.68 -5.75
CA ASP A 99 0.42 20.49 -7.19
C ASP A 99 -0.37 21.62 -7.85
N VAL A 100 -1.34 22.22 -7.15
CA VAL A 100 -2.09 23.38 -7.65
C VAL A 100 -1.16 24.57 -7.85
N ALA A 101 -0.32 24.89 -6.87
CA ALA A 101 0.65 25.98 -6.97
C ALA A 101 1.68 25.74 -8.10
N VAL A 102 2.13 24.49 -8.27
CA VAL A 102 3.06 24.11 -9.35
C VAL A 102 2.41 24.24 -10.73
N GLN A 103 1.16 23.79 -10.89
CA GLN A 103 0.42 23.94 -12.14
C GLN A 103 0.19 25.41 -12.49
N MET A 104 -0.26 26.22 -11.53
CA MET A 104 -0.47 27.65 -11.73
C MET A 104 0.83 28.36 -12.11
N GLY A 105 1.91 28.21 -11.33
CA GLY A 105 3.18 28.85 -11.67
C GLY A 105 3.79 28.34 -12.99
N GLY A 106 3.50 27.10 -13.38
CA GLY A 106 3.92 26.56 -14.68
C GLY A 106 3.27 27.29 -15.86
N ALA A 107 2.02 27.75 -15.70
CA ALA A 107 1.27 28.47 -16.73
C ALA A 107 1.66 29.96 -16.88
N GLU A 108 2.24 30.56 -15.84
CA GLU A 108 2.62 31.99 -15.77
C GLU A 108 3.91 32.35 -16.55
N GLY A 109 4.24 31.61 -17.62
CA GLY A 109 5.36 31.96 -18.48
C GLY A 109 5.05 33.19 -19.33
N ASN A 110 5.96 34.17 -19.39
CA ASN A 110 5.82 35.32 -20.29
C ASN A 110 7.03 35.39 -21.24
N PHE A 111 6.74 35.23 -22.54
CA PHE A 111 7.74 35.31 -23.61
C PHE A 111 8.94 34.37 -23.35
N GLU A 112 10.16 34.91 -23.23
CA GLU A 112 11.39 34.13 -23.16
C GLU A 112 11.69 33.51 -21.79
N LEU A 113 10.96 33.88 -20.72
CA LEU A 113 11.25 33.43 -19.37
C LEU A 113 10.00 33.19 -18.52
N ASN A 114 9.90 31.99 -17.94
CA ASN A 114 9.05 31.79 -16.77
C ASN A 114 9.84 32.09 -15.50
N ALA A 115 9.44 33.14 -14.77
CA ALA A 115 10.08 33.62 -13.55
C ALA A 115 9.56 32.95 -12.26
N PHE A 116 8.49 32.14 -12.33
CA PHE A 116 7.87 31.44 -11.19
C PHE A 116 8.68 30.22 -10.71
N ARG A 117 9.93 30.08 -11.16
CA ARG A 117 10.85 29.00 -10.78
C ARG A 117 10.95 28.77 -9.26
N PRO A 118 11.02 29.81 -8.40
CA PRO A 118 11.15 29.60 -6.96
C PRO A 118 9.96 28.86 -6.35
N ILE A 119 8.72 29.20 -6.72
CA ILE A 119 7.53 28.53 -6.16
C ILE A 119 7.41 27.09 -6.67
N LEU A 120 7.78 26.80 -7.92
CA LEU A 120 7.77 25.43 -8.44
C LEU A 120 8.82 24.54 -7.75
N ILE A 121 10.06 25.00 -7.67
CA ILE A 121 11.14 24.16 -7.12
C ILE A 121 10.96 23.95 -5.62
N ASN A 122 10.46 24.96 -4.89
CA ASN A 122 10.14 24.83 -3.46
C ASN A 122 9.07 23.75 -3.24
N ASN A 123 7.93 23.86 -3.93
CA ASN A 123 6.84 22.88 -3.79
C ASN A 123 7.25 21.46 -4.23
N TYR A 124 8.04 21.34 -5.30
CA TYR A 124 8.55 20.05 -5.76
C TYR A 124 9.48 19.40 -4.74
N LEU A 125 10.49 20.12 -4.26
CA LEU A 125 11.44 19.58 -3.29
C LEU A 125 10.77 19.27 -1.96
N HIS A 126 9.87 20.14 -1.47
CA HIS A 126 9.11 19.88 -0.27
C HIS A 126 8.27 18.60 -0.41
N SER A 127 7.47 18.49 -1.48
CA SER A 127 6.64 17.31 -1.75
C SER A 127 7.45 16.02 -1.87
N ALA A 128 8.57 16.06 -2.59
CA ALA A 128 9.44 14.90 -2.75
C ALA A 128 10.06 14.45 -1.42
N LEU A 129 10.50 15.40 -0.60
CA LEU A 129 11.12 15.11 0.71
C LEU A 129 10.11 14.50 1.67
N ILE A 130 8.96 15.16 1.89
CA ILE A 130 7.96 14.67 2.84
C ILE A 130 7.34 13.34 2.41
N MET A 131 7.22 13.09 1.10
CA MET A 131 6.76 11.80 0.59
C MET A 131 7.79 10.71 0.88
N ALA A 132 9.07 10.96 0.59
CA ALA A 132 10.13 9.97 0.80
C ALA A 132 10.24 9.61 2.29
N ASP A 133 10.34 10.61 3.16
CA ASP A 133 10.44 10.41 4.60
C ASP A 133 9.22 9.64 5.12
N MET A 134 8.01 10.04 4.73
CA MET A 134 6.80 9.38 5.20
C MET A 134 6.66 7.96 4.66
N CYS A 135 7.14 7.65 3.44
CA CYS A 135 7.17 6.28 2.95
C CYS A 135 8.08 5.37 3.80
N ASP A 136 9.24 5.87 4.22
CA ASP A 136 10.15 5.12 5.10
C ASP A 136 9.54 4.91 6.49
N HIS A 137 8.97 5.95 7.10
CA HIS A 137 8.32 5.86 8.41
C HIS A 137 7.07 4.97 8.37
N PHE A 138 6.25 5.08 7.33
CA PHE A 138 5.07 4.23 7.16
C PHE A 138 5.47 2.75 7.02
N ARG A 139 6.54 2.46 6.27
CA ARG A 139 7.10 1.10 6.18
C ARG A 139 7.55 0.61 7.55
N GLU A 140 8.47 1.33 8.20
CA GLU A 140 9.15 0.88 9.42
C GLU A 140 8.20 0.78 10.62
N PHE A 141 7.34 1.78 10.83
CA PHE A 141 6.55 1.91 12.05
C PHE A 141 5.11 1.40 11.91
N MET A 142 4.65 0.98 10.72
CA MET A 142 3.29 0.46 10.56
C MET A 142 3.22 -0.83 9.75
N ILE A 143 3.89 -0.88 8.59
CA ILE A 143 3.85 -2.06 7.73
C ILE A 143 4.69 -3.20 8.31
N GLU A 144 5.92 -2.91 8.68
CA GLU A 144 6.81 -3.86 9.32
C GLU A 144 6.28 -4.17 10.73
N GLY A 145 5.98 -5.43 10.99
CA GLY A 145 5.38 -5.88 12.24
C GLY A 145 3.84 -5.91 12.26
N ALA A 146 3.17 -5.50 11.18
CA ALA A 146 1.72 -5.71 11.04
C ALA A 146 1.39 -7.22 11.01
N GLN A 147 0.31 -7.61 11.70
CA GLN A 147 -0.12 -9.00 11.81
C GLN A 147 -1.59 -9.16 11.43
N LEU A 148 -1.94 -10.31 10.86
CA LEU A 148 -3.33 -10.67 10.61
C LEU A 148 -3.99 -11.12 11.92
N ASN A 149 -5.17 -10.57 12.21
CA ASN A 149 -6.04 -11.09 13.25
C ASN A 149 -6.82 -12.30 12.72
N LYS A 150 -6.14 -13.46 12.66
CA LYS A 150 -6.73 -14.69 12.12
C LYS A 150 -8.07 -15.08 12.77
N PRO A 151 -8.24 -15.01 14.11
CA PRO A 151 -9.54 -15.28 14.73
C PRO A 151 -10.66 -14.37 14.21
N GLN A 152 -10.41 -13.07 14.08
CA GLN A 152 -11.41 -12.12 13.56
C GLN A 152 -11.73 -12.39 12.09
N LEU A 153 -10.72 -12.63 11.26
CA LEU A 153 -10.91 -12.96 9.85
C LEU A 153 -11.72 -14.24 9.66
N GLN A 154 -11.44 -15.28 10.46
CA GLN A 154 -12.19 -16.52 10.45
C GLN A 154 -13.66 -16.28 10.84
N ALA A 155 -13.91 -15.49 11.89
CA ALA A 155 -15.26 -15.13 12.30
C ALA A 155 -16.01 -14.31 11.23
N ASN A 156 -15.32 -13.43 10.50
CA ASN A 156 -15.90 -12.67 9.39
C ASN A 156 -16.31 -13.61 8.24
N ILE A 157 -15.48 -14.59 7.91
CA ILE A 157 -15.79 -15.60 6.88
C ILE A 157 -17.01 -16.42 7.30
N GLU A 158 -17.07 -16.91 8.54
CA GLU A 158 -18.17 -17.75 9.04
C GLU A 158 -19.52 -17.03 9.08
N LYS A 159 -19.52 -15.72 9.34
CA LYS A 159 -20.73 -14.88 9.37
C LYS A 159 -21.14 -14.38 7.98
N SER A 160 -20.25 -14.44 6.99
CA SER A 160 -20.52 -13.93 5.66
C SER A 160 -21.51 -14.82 4.89
N VAL A 161 -22.52 -14.19 4.29
CA VAL A 161 -23.44 -14.86 3.37
C VAL A 161 -22.97 -14.81 1.91
N MET A 162 -21.89 -14.09 1.61
CA MET A 162 -21.42 -13.86 0.23
C MET A 162 -20.95 -15.14 -0.48
N MET A 163 -20.49 -16.14 0.30
CA MET A 163 -20.03 -17.42 -0.24
C MET A 163 -21.15 -18.29 -0.81
N VAL A 164 -22.42 -17.87 -0.68
CA VAL A 164 -23.59 -18.52 -1.30
C VAL A 164 -23.47 -18.65 -2.82
N THR A 165 -22.68 -17.78 -3.44
CA THR A 165 -22.39 -17.81 -4.88
C THR A 165 -21.72 -19.12 -5.32
N ALA A 166 -21.00 -19.81 -4.43
CA ALA A 166 -20.46 -21.14 -4.71
C ALA A 166 -21.55 -22.20 -4.94
N LEU A 167 -22.74 -22.03 -4.34
CA LEU A 167 -23.86 -22.95 -4.53
C LEU A 167 -24.61 -22.69 -5.84
N SER A 168 -24.57 -21.47 -6.38
CA SER A 168 -25.39 -21.05 -7.54
C SER A 168 -25.22 -21.95 -8.78
N PRO A 169 -24.01 -22.41 -9.17
CA PRO A 169 -23.83 -23.33 -10.30
C PRO A 169 -24.44 -24.72 -10.10
N ILE A 170 -24.77 -25.11 -8.86
CA ILE A 170 -25.23 -26.46 -8.52
C ILE A 170 -26.74 -26.47 -8.25
N ILE A 171 -27.23 -25.50 -7.48
CA ILE A 171 -28.63 -25.45 -7.05
C ILE A 171 -29.46 -24.40 -7.82
N GLY A 172 -28.82 -23.60 -8.69
CA GLY A 172 -29.42 -22.48 -9.39
C GLY A 172 -29.39 -21.18 -8.58
N TYR A 173 -29.40 -20.05 -9.29
CA TYR A 173 -29.33 -18.71 -8.70
C TYR A 173 -30.48 -18.44 -7.73
N ASP A 174 -31.73 -18.76 -8.11
CA ASP A 174 -32.91 -18.44 -7.30
C ASP A 174 -32.87 -19.14 -5.93
N LYS A 175 -32.49 -20.42 -5.89
CA LYS A 175 -32.36 -21.16 -4.63
C LYS A 175 -31.22 -20.61 -3.77
N ALA A 176 -30.09 -20.26 -4.38
CA ALA A 176 -28.96 -19.65 -3.67
C ALA A 176 -29.34 -18.28 -3.08
N SER A 177 -30.07 -17.45 -3.83
CA SER A 177 -30.59 -16.16 -3.36
C SER A 177 -31.54 -16.34 -2.16
N VAL A 178 -32.48 -17.28 -2.24
CA VAL A 178 -33.39 -17.61 -1.12
C VAL A 178 -32.61 -18.00 0.14
N ILE A 179 -31.57 -18.83 0.01
CA ILE A 179 -30.71 -19.21 1.15
C ILE A 179 -30.02 -17.99 1.77
N ALA A 180 -29.49 -17.07 0.96
CA ALA A 180 -28.80 -15.89 1.44
C ALA A 180 -29.73 -14.93 2.19
N HIS A 181 -30.93 -14.67 1.64
CA HIS A 181 -31.94 -13.87 2.29
C HIS A 181 -32.41 -14.52 3.59
N TYR A 182 -32.68 -15.83 3.56
CA TYR A 182 -33.08 -16.57 4.75
C TYR A 182 -32.02 -16.53 5.86
N ALA A 183 -30.73 -16.57 5.50
CA ALA A 183 -29.63 -16.43 6.45
C ALA A 183 -29.64 -15.06 7.15
N ILE A 184 -29.80 -13.97 6.39
CA ILE A 184 -29.86 -12.61 6.93
C ILE A 184 -31.10 -12.43 7.81
N ASP A 185 -32.29 -12.77 7.29
CA ASP A 185 -33.58 -12.52 7.94
C ASP A 185 -33.71 -13.27 9.28
N ASN A 186 -33.03 -14.41 9.40
CA ASN A 186 -33.08 -15.26 10.60
C ASN A 186 -31.78 -15.20 11.43
N ASN A 187 -30.82 -14.33 11.08
CA ASN A 187 -29.52 -14.22 11.72
C ASN A 187 -28.81 -15.58 11.88
N LEU A 188 -28.79 -16.35 10.79
CA LEU A 188 -28.16 -17.68 10.70
C LEU A 188 -26.85 -17.60 9.93
N THR A 189 -25.96 -18.56 10.20
CA THR A 189 -24.82 -18.77 9.29
C THR A 189 -25.33 -19.28 7.94
N LEU A 190 -24.51 -19.06 6.90
CA LEU A 190 -24.84 -19.55 5.56
C LEU A 190 -25.07 -21.07 5.55
N LYS A 191 -24.27 -21.84 6.30
CA LYS A 191 -24.42 -23.30 6.42
C LYS A 191 -25.77 -23.67 7.05
N GLN A 192 -26.14 -23.04 8.16
CA GLN A 192 -27.43 -23.28 8.83
C GLN A 192 -28.62 -22.98 7.91
N ALA A 193 -28.56 -21.87 7.18
CA ALA A 193 -29.60 -21.50 6.22
C ALA A 193 -29.68 -22.49 5.05
N ALA A 194 -28.54 -22.92 4.51
CA ALA A 194 -28.48 -23.88 3.40
C ALA A 194 -29.08 -25.24 3.79
N LEU A 195 -28.72 -25.75 4.97
CA LEU A 195 -29.27 -27.02 5.50
C LEU A 195 -30.79 -26.97 5.65
N LYS A 196 -31.32 -25.85 6.19
CA LYS A 196 -32.78 -25.63 6.33
C LYS A 196 -33.53 -25.50 5.01
N ASN A 197 -32.82 -25.18 3.92
CA ASN A 197 -33.38 -24.99 2.58
C ASN A 197 -32.99 -26.14 1.61
N GLY A 198 -32.64 -27.31 2.15
CA GLY A 198 -32.50 -28.55 1.37
C GLY A 198 -31.13 -28.80 0.74
N VAL A 199 -30.09 -28.06 1.13
CA VAL A 199 -28.69 -28.40 0.80
C VAL A 199 -28.18 -29.38 1.84
N THR A 200 -27.52 -30.48 1.45
CA THR A 200 -26.93 -31.41 2.43
C THR A 200 -25.63 -30.86 2.99
N GLU A 201 -25.23 -31.34 4.18
CA GLU A 201 -23.98 -30.93 4.81
C GLU A 201 -22.77 -31.29 3.95
N GLU A 202 -22.76 -32.49 3.36
CA GLU A 202 -21.68 -32.97 2.50
C GLU A 202 -21.58 -32.13 1.22
N LEU A 203 -22.71 -31.72 0.65
CA LEU A 203 -22.72 -30.84 -0.51
C LEU A 203 -22.16 -29.46 -0.14
N PHE A 204 -22.59 -28.90 0.99
CA PHE A 204 -22.15 -27.59 1.44
C PHE A 204 -20.64 -27.57 1.69
N ASP A 205 -20.14 -28.51 2.49
CA ASP A 205 -18.72 -28.55 2.89
C ASP A 205 -17.79 -28.84 1.71
N ARG A 206 -18.26 -29.57 0.70
CA ARG A 206 -17.51 -29.81 -0.54
C ARG A 206 -17.42 -28.57 -1.42
N VAL A 207 -18.44 -27.73 -1.44
CA VAL A 207 -18.61 -26.66 -2.44
C VAL A 207 -18.21 -25.30 -1.89
N VAL A 208 -18.60 -25.00 -0.65
CA VAL A 208 -18.39 -23.70 -0.02
C VAL A 208 -17.03 -23.71 0.69
N VAL A 209 -15.98 -23.70 -0.13
CA VAL A 209 -14.58 -23.69 0.34
C VAL A 209 -13.97 -22.32 0.02
N PRO A 210 -13.77 -21.43 1.02
CA PRO A 210 -13.39 -20.04 0.78
C PRO A 210 -12.15 -19.86 -0.12
N ILE A 211 -11.10 -20.66 0.09
CA ILE A 211 -9.86 -20.58 -0.68
C ILE A 211 -10.05 -20.96 -2.16
N ASN A 212 -11.05 -21.78 -2.48
CA ASN A 212 -11.35 -22.12 -3.86
C ASN A 212 -12.03 -20.96 -4.60
N MET A 213 -12.69 -20.06 -3.87
CA MET A 213 -13.39 -18.89 -4.43
C MET A 213 -12.46 -17.71 -4.71
N THR A 214 -11.15 -17.83 -4.46
CA THR A 214 -10.16 -16.79 -4.77
C THR A 214 -9.52 -16.95 -6.16
N HIS A 215 -10.02 -17.90 -6.97
CA HIS A 215 -9.49 -18.22 -8.29
C HIS A 215 -10.63 -18.46 -9.31
N PRO A 216 -10.39 -18.25 -10.62
CA PRO A 216 -11.44 -18.35 -11.66
C PRO A 216 -12.15 -19.71 -11.76
N ASP A 217 -11.47 -20.81 -11.44
CA ASP A 217 -11.97 -22.17 -11.72
C ASP A 217 -12.39 -22.96 -10.47
N GLY A 218 -12.48 -22.34 -9.28
CA GLY A 218 -12.77 -23.09 -8.05
C GLY A 218 -11.68 -24.12 -7.65
N ALA A 219 -10.54 -24.13 -8.35
CA ALA A 219 -9.45 -25.07 -8.10
C ALA A 219 -8.60 -24.57 -6.92
N ALA A 220 -8.40 -25.43 -5.93
CA ALA A 220 -7.46 -25.19 -4.84
C ALA A 220 -6.07 -24.82 -5.40
N PRO A 221 -5.32 -23.92 -4.74
CA PRO A 221 -3.99 -23.57 -5.19
C PRO A 221 -3.15 -24.84 -5.33
N LYS A 222 -2.67 -25.11 -6.55
CA LYS A 222 -1.70 -26.20 -6.78
C LYS A 222 -0.53 -25.94 -5.85
N ALA A 223 -0.32 -26.81 -4.87
CA ALA A 223 0.86 -26.78 -4.02
C ALA A 223 2.09 -26.67 -4.94
N THR A 224 2.73 -25.51 -4.96
CA THR A 224 4.00 -25.34 -5.66
C THR A 224 4.98 -26.24 -4.93
N ALA A 225 5.25 -27.42 -5.49
CA ALA A 225 6.36 -28.24 -5.07
C ALA A 225 7.61 -27.35 -5.19
N LYS A 226 8.14 -26.91 -4.05
CA LYS A 226 9.47 -26.29 -3.98
C LYS A 226 10.45 -27.33 -4.51
N LYS A 227 10.79 -27.28 -5.80
CA LYS A 227 12.05 -27.84 -6.28
C LYS A 227 13.14 -27.03 -5.60
N ALA A 228 13.73 -27.60 -4.56
CA ALA A 228 14.97 -27.13 -3.98
C ALA A 228 16.07 -27.23 -5.04
N THR A 229 16.24 -26.20 -5.86
CA THR A 229 17.48 -26.01 -6.60
C THR A 229 18.51 -25.48 -5.62
N ALA A 230 19.36 -26.39 -5.13
CA ALA A 230 20.59 -26.06 -4.42
C ALA A 230 21.49 -25.21 -5.31
N LYS A 231 21.43 -23.88 -5.15
CA LYS A 231 22.43 -22.97 -5.70
C LYS A 231 23.58 -22.94 -4.69
N LYS A 232 24.71 -23.55 -5.06
CA LYS A 232 25.99 -23.43 -4.32
C LYS A 232 26.26 -21.95 -4.03
N ALA A 233 26.22 -21.58 -2.75
CA ALA A 233 26.76 -20.32 -2.28
C ALA A 233 28.28 -20.38 -2.44
N THR A 234 28.80 -19.71 -3.47
CA THR A 234 30.20 -19.34 -3.52
C THR A 234 30.40 -18.18 -2.56
N ALA A 235 31.18 -18.43 -1.51
CA ALA A 235 31.51 -17.44 -0.48
C ALA A 235 32.12 -16.19 -1.11
N ARG A 236 31.41 -15.06 -1.02
CA ARG A 236 31.97 -13.74 -1.32
C ARG A 236 32.84 -13.35 -0.13
N LYS A 237 34.17 -13.43 -0.31
CA LYS A 237 35.15 -12.95 0.67
C LYS A 237 34.89 -11.47 0.98
N THR A 238 34.64 -11.18 2.24
CA THR A 238 34.70 -9.83 2.82
C THR A 238 36.13 -9.29 2.63
N PRO A 239 36.34 -8.05 2.12
CA PRO A 239 37.66 -7.44 2.15
C PRO A 239 38.03 -7.13 3.62
N ALA A 240 39.20 -7.59 4.03
CA ALA A 240 39.75 -7.34 5.36
C ALA A 240 39.95 -5.85 5.63
N ALA A 241 39.68 -5.44 6.87
CA ALA A 241 39.96 -4.12 7.40
C ALA A 241 41.45 -3.76 7.24
N ARG A 242 41.71 -2.51 6.84
CA ARG A 242 43.04 -1.93 6.67
C ARG A 242 43.70 -1.73 8.05
N PRO A 243 44.96 -2.13 8.28
CA PRO A 243 45.60 -1.91 9.57
C PRO A 243 46.01 -0.44 9.72
N THR A 244 45.66 0.14 10.87
CA THR A 244 46.18 1.39 11.41
C THR A 244 47.68 1.24 11.66
N LYS A 245 48.51 2.02 10.94
CA LYS A 245 49.91 2.21 11.34
C LYS A 245 49.97 3.25 12.44
N SER A 246 50.36 2.79 13.63
CA SER A 246 50.94 3.62 14.68
C SER A 246 52.29 4.15 14.20
N GLN A 247 52.52 5.44 14.39
CA GLN A 247 53.85 6.04 14.40
C GLN A 247 54.03 6.78 15.73
N THR A 248 54.82 6.16 16.58
CA THR A 248 55.67 6.74 17.65
C THR A 248 57.08 6.32 17.21
N THR A 249 58.15 7.09 17.15
CA THR A 249 58.60 8.35 17.78
C THR A 249 59.91 8.74 17.10
N SER A 250 60.16 10.04 16.90
CA SER A 250 61.47 10.73 17.01
C SER A 250 61.21 12.23 16.95
#